data_AF-A0A429XAU8-F1
#
_entry.id   AF-A0A429XAU8-F1
#
_cell.length_a   1.000
_cell.length_b   1.000
_cell.length_c   1.000
_cell.angle_alpha   90.00
_cell.angle_beta   90.00
_cell.angle_gamma   90.00
#
_symmetry.space_group_name_H-M   'P 1'
#
loop_
_entity.id
_entity.type
_entity.pdbx_description
1 polymer ?
#
loop_
_entity_poly.entity_id
_entity_poly.type
_entity_poly.pdbx_seq_one_letter_code
_entity_poly.pdbx_strand_id
1 'polypeptide(L)'
;MLPKILDVAEENGVTIKPNTYGKKQVLCKCPFCEEDSKPGKAKKFYLSLNTDEQIFRCWYCGESGGVLQFEAKLTGLSYEQVKEKRLGKLRKPFHPAERLNPKQLDAIGWRDKKRKDRKAFIKSREEVFRDWQEYEYTELVGLFAEFTVIAFLDKPKERHEELLSYLIDRTKAKQIHMGFPRLLEEYVKDEPFRSDWAREGTALARMAWKACYQTHDFELEKIVLYVPFFHYQWKRERAKLRKKGFNQKQMVITQ
;
A
#
# COMPACT_ATOMS: atom_id res chain seq x y z
N MET A 1 16.63 22.83 -6.85
CA MET A 1 17.50 22.75 -8.05
C MET A 1 18.61 21.76 -7.73
N LEU A 2 18.99 20.87 -8.64
CA LEU A 2 20.10 19.95 -8.38
C LEU A 2 21.43 20.72 -8.37
N PRO A 3 22.40 20.37 -7.51
CA PRO A 3 23.71 21.02 -7.51
C PRO A 3 24.45 20.71 -8.83
N LYS A 4 25.42 21.54 -9.21
CA LYS A 4 26.28 21.20 -10.34
C LYS A 4 27.29 20.14 -9.90
N ILE A 5 27.62 19.22 -10.79
CA ILE A 5 28.56 18.13 -10.52
C ILE A 5 29.97 18.62 -10.16
N LEU A 6 30.35 19.79 -10.68
CA LEU A 6 31.63 20.42 -10.36
C LEU A 6 31.65 20.93 -8.91
N ASP A 7 30.59 21.63 -8.49
CA ASP A 7 30.41 22.09 -7.11
C ASP A 7 30.47 20.90 -6.14
N VAL A 8 29.80 19.79 -6.47
CA VAL A 8 29.87 18.54 -5.67
C VAL A 8 31.29 17.98 -5.59
N ALA A 9 32.07 18.03 -6.68
CA ALA A 9 33.45 17.57 -6.69
C ALA A 9 34.33 18.44 -5.76
N GLU A 10 34.16 19.76 -5.80
CA GLU A 10 34.90 20.72 -4.97
C GLU A 10 34.54 20.59 -3.49
N GLU A 11 33.24 20.53 -3.17
CA GLU A 11 32.73 20.34 -1.80
C GLU A 11 33.28 19.08 -1.13
N ASN A 12 33.58 18.04 -1.92
CA ASN A 12 34.08 16.75 -1.44
C ASN A 12 35.60 16.58 -1.68
N GLY A 13 36.32 17.65 -2.02
CA GLY A 13 37.79 17.63 -2.11
C GLY A 13 38.36 16.78 -3.24
N VAL A 14 37.60 16.56 -4.32
CA VAL A 14 38.08 15.78 -5.47
C VAL A 14 39.16 16.58 -6.21
N THR A 15 40.32 15.97 -6.44
CA THR A 15 41.43 16.63 -7.14
C THR A 15 41.13 16.85 -8.62
N ILE A 16 40.90 18.09 -9.01
CA ILE A 16 40.60 18.50 -10.40
C ILE A 16 41.89 18.84 -11.15
N LYS A 17 41.98 18.44 -12.42
CA LYS A 17 43.06 18.84 -13.33
C LYS A 17 42.89 20.32 -13.71
N PRO A 18 43.81 21.23 -13.33
CA PRO A 18 43.59 22.68 -13.43
C PRO A 18 43.27 23.16 -14.84
N ASN A 19 43.94 22.60 -15.86
CA ASN A 19 43.76 23.03 -17.26
C ASN A 19 42.47 22.54 -17.92
N THR A 20 41.65 21.76 -17.21
CA THR A 20 40.31 21.33 -17.64
C THR A 20 39.19 21.98 -16.86
N TYR A 21 39.52 22.76 -15.82
CA TYR A 21 38.54 23.46 -15.01
C TYR A 21 37.70 24.42 -15.88
N GLY A 22 36.38 24.43 -15.67
CA GLY A 22 35.43 25.25 -16.43
C GLY A 22 35.12 24.78 -17.86
N LYS A 23 35.70 23.67 -18.33
CA LYS A 23 35.37 23.08 -19.65
C LYS A 23 34.14 22.17 -19.56
N LYS A 24 33.58 21.83 -20.73
CA LYS A 24 32.49 20.83 -20.87
C LYS A 24 32.86 19.49 -20.24
N GLN A 25 34.11 19.06 -20.42
CA GLN A 25 34.67 17.88 -19.78
C GLN A 25 35.80 18.29 -18.85
N VAL A 26 35.59 18.08 -17.56
CA VAL A 26 36.58 18.30 -16.51
C VAL A 26 37.19 16.95 -16.14
N LEU A 27 38.51 16.88 -16.02
CA LEU A 27 39.22 15.67 -15.62
C LEU A 27 39.61 15.75 -14.16
N CYS A 28 39.38 14.67 -13.43
CA CYS A 28 39.60 14.56 -11.99
C CYS A 28 40.36 13.26 -11.67
N LYS A 29 41.01 13.25 -10.50
CA LYS A 29 41.45 11.98 -9.89
C LYS A 29 40.23 11.19 -9.49
N CYS A 30 40.26 9.88 -9.67
CA CYS A 30 39.13 9.02 -9.30
C CYS A 30 39.18 8.70 -7.80
N PRO A 31 38.24 9.19 -6.97
CA PRO A 31 38.22 8.88 -5.54
C PRO A 31 37.67 7.48 -5.24
N PHE A 32 37.18 6.75 -6.25
CA PHE A 32 36.58 5.43 -6.06
C PHE A 32 37.58 4.28 -6.21
N CYS A 33 38.56 4.43 -7.09
CA CYS A 33 39.58 3.39 -7.35
C CYS A 33 41.00 3.85 -7.08
N GLU A 34 41.22 5.16 -6.95
CA GLU A 34 42.51 5.80 -6.62
C GLU A 34 43.70 5.39 -7.51
N GLU A 35 43.43 4.77 -8.66
CA GLU A 35 44.46 4.22 -9.53
C GLU A 35 45.36 5.33 -10.10
N ASP A 36 44.77 6.48 -10.41
CA ASP A 36 45.51 7.65 -10.88
C ASP A 36 46.25 8.40 -9.76
N SER A 37 46.03 8.05 -8.49
CA SER A 37 46.77 8.60 -7.34
C SER A 37 48.02 7.80 -6.97
N LYS A 38 48.23 6.61 -7.58
CA LYS A 38 49.38 5.75 -7.30
C LYS A 38 50.73 6.37 -7.74
N PRO A 39 51.85 6.01 -7.07
CA PRO A 39 53.20 6.39 -7.49
C PRO A 39 53.44 6.06 -8.98
N GLY A 40 54.00 7.01 -9.73
CA GLY A 40 54.21 6.87 -11.19
C GLY A 40 53.01 7.24 -12.07
N LYS A 41 51.80 7.41 -11.51
CA LYS A 41 50.59 7.81 -12.24
C LYS A 41 50.08 9.21 -11.89
N ALA A 42 50.87 10.00 -11.16
CA ALA A 42 50.51 11.34 -10.69
C ALA A 42 50.00 12.30 -11.79
N LYS A 43 50.42 12.14 -13.06
CA LYS A 43 49.96 12.98 -14.19
C LYS A 43 48.68 12.47 -14.88
N LYS A 44 48.17 11.29 -14.53
CA LYS A 44 46.96 10.68 -15.12
C LYS A 44 45.70 11.14 -14.40
N PHE A 45 44.58 11.22 -15.09
CA PHE A 45 43.27 11.60 -14.53
C PHE A 45 42.23 10.76 -15.27
N TYR A 46 41.57 9.83 -14.58
CA TYR A 46 40.67 8.86 -15.19
C TYR A 46 39.20 9.18 -15.00
N LEU A 47 38.86 10.02 -14.03
CA LEU A 47 37.50 10.48 -13.82
C LEU A 47 37.21 11.67 -14.72
N SER A 48 36.16 11.57 -15.53
CA SER A 48 35.64 12.67 -16.34
C SER A 48 34.29 13.12 -15.78
N LEU A 49 34.12 14.44 -15.62
CA LEU A 49 32.86 15.09 -15.28
C LEU A 49 32.38 15.88 -16.50
N ASN A 50 31.20 15.54 -17.03
CA ASN A 50 30.54 16.31 -18.07
C ASN A 50 29.65 17.38 -17.41
N THR A 51 30.03 18.65 -17.52
CA THR A 51 29.36 19.78 -16.86
C THR A 51 28.08 20.22 -17.58
N ASP A 52 27.88 19.83 -18.84
CA ASP A 52 26.62 20.07 -19.55
C ASP A 52 25.58 19.01 -19.19
N GLU A 53 25.98 17.73 -19.28
CA GLU A 53 25.09 16.58 -19.04
C GLU A 53 24.97 16.23 -17.55
N GLN A 54 25.80 16.80 -16.68
CA GLN A 54 25.78 16.60 -15.24
C GLN A 54 25.99 15.12 -14.84
N ILE A 55 26.93 14.47 -15.54
CA ILE A 55 27.30 13.06 -15.35
C ILE A 55 28.80 12.90 -15.08
N PHE A 56 29.17 11.84 -14.37
CA PHE A 56 30.56 11.40 -14.21
C PHE A 56 30.79 10.03 -14.84
N ARG A 57 32.02 9.78 -15.26
CA ARG A 57 32.49 8.46 -15.66
C ARG A 57 33.98 8.31 -15.38
N CYS A 58 34.37 7.24 -14.69
CA CYS A 58 35.76 6.81 -14.59
C CYS A 58 36.09 5.84 -15.71
N TRP A 59 37.12 6.15 -16.49
CA TRP A 59 37.59 5.33 -17.60
C TRP A 59 38.44 4.12 -17.17
N TYR A 60 38.78 4.02 -15.88
CA TYR A 60 39.53 2.88 -15.34
C TYR A 60 38.62 1.86 -14.64
N CYS A 61 37.88 2.26 -13.60
CA CYS A 61 37.02 1.34 -12.85
C CYS A 61 35.58 1.23 -13.40
N GLY A 62 35.21 2.03 -14.42
CA GLY A 62 33.89 1.97 -15.04
C GLY A 62 32.76 2.66 -14.26
N GLU A 63 33.04 3.12 -13.04
CA GLU A 63 32.07 3.86 -12.23
C GLU A 63 31.52 5.07 -12.97
N SER A 64 30.19 5.19 -13.03
CA SER A 64 29.50 6.26 -13.74
C SER A 64 28.13 6.55 -13.14
N GLY A 65 27.60 7.73 -13.44
CA GLY A 65 26.30 8.15 -12.93
C GLY A 65 26.04 9.64 -13.03
N GLY A 66 24.88 10.06 -12.53
CA GLY A 66 24.52 11.47 -12.40
C GLY A 66 24.98 12.10 -11.07
N VAL A 67 24.76 13.41 -10.90
CA VAL A 67 25.22 14.20 -9.74
C VAL A 67 24.87 13.60 -8.38
N LEU A 68 23.64 13.14 -8.17
CA LEU A 68 23.22 12.58 -6.87
C LEU A 68 23.91 11.24 -6.58
N GLN A 69 24.16 10.42 -7.61
CA GLN A 69 24.92 9.17 -7.45
C GLN A 69 26.39 9.46 -7.15
N PHE A 70 26.93 10.51 -7.76
CA PHE A 70 28.28 10.99 -7.50
C PHE A 70 28.45 11.41 -6.04
N GLU A 71 27.58 12.29 -5.53
CA GLU A 71 27.62 12.72 -4.12
C GLU A 71 27.39 11.56 -3.16
N ALA A 72 26.46 10.64 -3.46
CA ALA A 72 26.22 9.45 -2.64
C ALA A 72 27.49 8.59 -2.50
N LYS A 73 28.21 8.34 -3.60
CA LYS A 73 29.45 7.58 -3.58
C LYS A 73 30.59 8.30 -2.85
N LEU A 74 30.70 9.63 -2.99
CA LEU A 74 31.73 10.42 -2.32
C LEU A 74 31.51 10.50 -0.80
N THR A 75 30.26 10.65 -0.37
CA THR A 75 29.91 10.85 1.05
C THR A 75 29.64 9.55 1.81
N GLY A 76 29.48 8.42 1.10
CA GLY A 76 29.05 7.15 1.67
C GLY A 76 27.57 7.12 2.10
N LEU A 77 26.80 8.18 1.81
CA LEU A 77 25.36 8.24 2.08
C LEU A 77 24.59 7.43 1.03
N SER A 78 23.41 6.94 1.40
CA SER A 78 22.52 6.31 0.42
C SER A 78 22.02 7.35 -0.60
N TYR A 79 21.71 6.89 -1.81
CA TYR A 79 21.13 7.75 -2.84
C TYR A 79 19.87 8.49 -2.34
N GLU A 80 19.06 7.83 -1.51
CA GLU A 80 17.86 8.43 -0.91
C GLU A 80 18.19 9.54 0.09
N GLN A 81 19.20 9.36 0.94
CA GLN A 81 19.65 10.37 1.89
C GLN A 81 20.21 11.61 1.17
N VAL A 82 21.01 11.42 0.12
CA VAL A 82 21.53 12.51 -0.71
C VAL A 82 20.39 13.23 -1.43
N LYS A 83 19.44 12.47 -1.98
CA LYS A 83 18.25 13.02 -2.64
C LYS A 83 17.40 13.85 -1.66
N GLU A 84 17.17 13.36 -0.44
CA GLU A 84 16.44 14.08 0.60
C GLU A 84 17.19 15.35 1.03
N LYS A 85 18.51 15.28 1.22
CA LYS A 85 19.36 16.43 1.56
C LYS A 85 19.29 17.54 0.49
N ARG A 86 19.36 17.19 -0.80
CA ARG A 86 19.42 18.17 -1.91
C ARG A 86 18.05 18.63 -2.42
N LEU A 87 17.03 17.77 -2.38
CA LEU A 87 15.70 18.07 -2.92
C LEU A 87 14.63 18.28 -1.83
N GLY A 88 14.99 18.11 -0.56
CA GLY A 88 14.06 18.13 0.57
C GLY A 88 13.28 16.83 0.72
N LYS A 89 12.47 16.75 1.79
CA LYS A 89 11.56 15.62 2.01
C LYS A 89 10.58 15.48 0.84
N LEU A 90 10.59 14.31 0.19
CA LEU A 90 9.55 13.89 -0.75
C LEU A 90 8.18 14.09 -0.07
N ARG A 91 7.18 14.57 -0.84
CA ARG A 91 5.84 14.91 -0.34
C ARG A 91 5.34 13.86 0.66
N LYS A 92 4.82 14.32 1.81
CA LYS A 92 4.25 13.44 2.85
C LYS A 92 3.38 12.36 2.17
N PRO A 93 3.53 11.09 2.57
CA PRO A 93 2.72 10.02 1.99
C PRO A 93 1.23 10.39 2.12
N PHE A 94 0.48 10.18 1.05
CA PHE A 94 -0.96 10.43 1.05
C PHE A 94 -1.62 9.63 2.17
N HIS A 95 -2.53 10.28 2.90
CA HIS A 95 -3.34 9.59 3.88
C HIS A 95 -4.10 8.43 3.21
N PRO A 96 -4.29 7.26 3.87
CA PRO A 96 -5.01 6.12 3.28
C PRO A 96 -6.37 6.48 2.68
N ALA A 97 -7.16 7.34 3.33
CA ALA A 97 -8.43 7.85 2.79
C ALA A 97 -8.29 8.59 1.45
N GLU A 98 -7.16 9.27 1.22
CA GLU A 98 -6.92 10.00 -0.02
C GLU A 98 -6.59 9.06 -1.19
N ARG A 99 -6.14 7.84 -0.88
CA ARG A 99 -5.85 6.76 -1.85
C ARG A 99 -7.10 6.01 -2.31
N LEU A 100 -8.25 6.21 -1.63
CA LEU A 100 -9.50 5.56 -2.01
C LEU A 100 -9.96 6.01 -3.41
N ASN A 101 -10.33 5.03 -4.23
CA ASN A 101 -10.83 5.27 -5.57
C ASN A 101 -12.28 5.80 -5.54
N PRO A 102 -12.81 6.36 -6.64
CA PRO A 102 -14.15 6.94 -6.66
C PRO A 102 -15.27 5.96 -6.26
N LYS A 103 -15.17 4.67 -6.62
CA LYS A 103 -16.16 3.64 -6.26
C LYS A 103 -16.10 3.31 -4.77
N GLN A 104 -14.90 3.24 -4.20
CA GLN A 104 -14.71 3.04 -2.76
C GLN A 104 -15.30 4.20 -1.96
N LEU A 105 -15.07 5.44 -2.40
CA LEU A 105 -15.67 6.63 -1.79
C LEU A 105 -17.19 6.70 -1.96
N ASP A 106 -17.71 6.17 -3.07
CA ASP A 106 -19.15 6.05 -3.33
C ASP A 106 -19.81 5.10 -2.31
N ALA A 107 -19.19 3.93 -2.09
CA ALA A 107 -19.68 2.90 -1.18
C ALA A 107 -19.83 3.38 0.28
N ILE A 108 -19.04 4.38 0.69
CA ILE A 108 -19.11 5.00 2.03
C ILE A 108 -19.73 6.40 2.03
N GLY A 109 -20.30 6.86 0.91
CA GLY A 109 -21.01 8.16 0.84
C GLY A 109 -20.10 9.41 0.91
N TRP A 110 -18.82 9.29 0.57
CA TRP A 110 -17.83 10.38 0.60
C TRP A 110 -17.47 10.94 -0.78
N ARG A 111 -17.91 10.30 -1.87
CA ARG A 111 -17.59 10.72 -3.25
C ARG A 111 -18.02 12.15 -3.55
N ASP A 112 -19.30 12.46 -3.33
CA ASP A 112 -19.84 13.78 -3.62
C ASP A 112 -19.30 14.85 -2.66
N LYS A 113 -19.08 14.49 -1.40
CA LYS A 113 -18.46 15.38 -0.40
C LYS A 113 -17.06 15.80 -0.86
N LYS A 114 -16.23 14.86 -1.33
CA LYS A 114 -14.90 15.14 -1.90
C LYS A 114 -14.96 16.02 -3.15
N ARG A 115 -15.95 15.81 -4.02
CA ARG A 115 -16.14 16.58 -5.26
C ARG A 115 -16.55 18.02 -4.97
N LYS A 116 -17.42 18.24 -3.98
CA LYS A 116 -17.92 19.58 -3.60
C LYS A 116 -16.88 20.38 -2.83
N ASP A 117 -16.23 19.79 -1.83
CA ASP A 117 -15.23 20.48 -1.02
C ASP A 117 -14.05 19.56 -0.66
N ARG A 118 -12.95 19.72 -1.41
CA ARG A 118 -11.71 18.99 -1.17
C ARG A 118 -11.04 19.37 0.16
N LYS A 119 -11.13 20.63 0.61
CA LYS A 119 -10.50 21.06 1.86
C LYS A 119 -11.22 20.45 3.06
N ALA A 120 -12.56 20.46 3.06
CA ALA A 120 -13.35 19.75 4.06
C ALA A 120 -13.06 18.25 4.06
N PHE A 121 -12.96 17.61 2.89
CA PHE A 121 -12.59 16.20 2.79
C PHE A 121 -11.24 15.88 3.46
N ILE A 122 -10.21 16.72 3.22
CA ILE A 122 -8.89 16.53 3.85
C ILE A 122 -8.98 16.66 5.37
N LYS A 123 -9.81 17.58 5.89
CA LYS A 123 -10.05 17.72 7.34
C LYS A 123 -10.73 16.48 7.92
N SER A 124 -11.63 15.84 7.17
CA SER A 124 -12.36 14.63 7.59
C SER A 124 -11.65 13.31 7.21
N ARG A 125 -10.39 13.33 6.79
CA ARG A 125 -9.71 12.12 6.25
C ARG A 125 -9.64 10.92 7.22
N GLU A 126 -9.59 11.17 8.52
CA GLU A 126 -9.61 10.11 9.55
C GLU A 126 -10.99 9.44 9.63
N GLU A 127 -12.05 10.24 9.56
CA GLU A 127 -13.42 9.75 9.53
C GLU A 127 -13.70 8.96 8.25
N VAL A 128 -13.26 9.48 7.10
CA VAL A 128 -13.36 8.78 5.81
C VAL A 128 -12.68 7.42 5.89
N PHE A 129 -11.48 7.35 6.49
CA PHE A 129 -10.74 6.11 6.59
C PHE A 129 -11.44 5.12 7.53
N ARG A 130 -11.94 5.59 8.68
CA ARG A 130 -12.72 4.77 9.60
C ARG A 130 -13.99 4.22 8.97
N ASP A 131 -14.70 5.02 8.18
CA ASP A 131 -15.89 4.58 7.45
C ASP A 131 -15.53 3.51 6.40
N TRP A 132 -14.39 3.67 5.73
CA TRP A 132 -13.87 2.65 4.81
C TRP A 132 -13.51 1.35 5.53
N GLN A 133 -12.80 1.43 6.67
CA GLN A 133 -12.44 0.25 7.46
C GLN A 133 -13.67 -0.50 7.95
N GLU A 134 -14.72 0.22 8.37
CA GLU A 134 -15.97 -0.43 8.77
C GLU A 134 -16.70 -1.07 7.58
N TYR A 135 -16.76 -0.39 6.44
CA TYR A 135 -17.34 -0.96 5.22
C TYR A 135 -16.60 -2.24 4.83
N GLU A 136 -15.26 -2.19 4.78
CA GLU A 136 -14.42 -3.34 4.46
C GLU A 136 -14.64 -4.48 5.44
N TYR A 137 -14.63 -4.20 6.75
CA TYR A 137 -14.94 -5.18 7.80
C TYR A 137 -16.29 -5.85 7.56
N THR A 138 -17.33 -5.03 7.40
CA THR A 138 -18.71 -5.46 7.23
C THR A 138 -18.86 -6.37 6.02
N GLU A 139 -18.32 -5.96 4.87
CA GLU A 139 -18.43 -6.75 3.65
C GLU A 139 -17.61 -8.04 3.72
N LEU A 140 -16.44 -8.02 4.36
CA LEU A 140 -15.62 -9.22 4.56
C LEU A 140 -16.29 -10.27 5.45
N VAL A 141 -17.00 -9.87 6.51
CA VAL A 141 -17.79 -10.79 7.36
C VAL A 141 -18.76 -11.61 6.50
N GLY A 142 -19.56 -10.95 5.66
CA GLY A 142 -20.51 -11.61 4.79
C GLY A 142 -19.87 -12.47 3.71
N LEU A 143 -18.83 -11.94 3.04
CA LEU A 143 -18.11 -12.66 1.99
C LEU A 143 -17.42 -13.92 2.53
N PHE A 144 -16.88 -13.86 3.75
CA PHE A 144 -16.25 -15.01 4.40
C PHE A 144 -17.26 -16.06 4.84
N ALA A 145 -18.42 -15.63 5.33
CA ALA A 145 -19.51 -16.55 5.66
C ALA A 145 -19.95 -17.34 4.42
N GLU A 146 -20.10 -16.64 3.30
CA GLU A 146 -20.47 -17.22 2.01
C GLU A 146 -19.38 -18.16 1.47
N PHE A 147 -18.12 -17.73 1.53
CA PHE A 147 -16.96 -18.56 1.22
C PHE A 147 -16.95 -19.86 2.03
N THR A 148 -17.14 -19.74 3.35
CA THR A 148 -17.13 -20.88 4.27
C THR A 148 -18.24 -21.85 3.92
N VAL A 149 -19.47 -21.37 3.70
CA VAL A 149 -20.57 -22.22 3.26
C VAL A 149 -20.20 -22.95 1.98
N ILE A 150 -19.73 -22.23 0.95
CA ILE A 150 -19.37 -22.83 -0.34
C ILE A 150 -18.28 -23.90 -0.20
N ALA A 151 -17.24 -23.62 0.58
CA ALA A 151 -16.11 -24.53 0.78
C ALA A 151 -16.48 -25.84 1.51
N PHE A 152 -17.54 -25.84 2.32
CA PHE A 152 -18.04 -27.03 3.01
C PHE A 152 -19.10 -27.80 2.23
N LEU A 153 -19.47 -27.35 1.02
CA LEU A 153 -20.45 -28.06 0.20
C LEU A 153 -19.84 -29.30 -0.43
N ASP A 154 -20.47 -30.45 -0.19
CA ASP A 154 -20.21 -31.67 -0.96
C ASP A 154 -21.05 -31.63 -2.25
N LYS A 155 -20.44 -31.15 -3.34
CA LYS A 155 -21.09 -30.94 -4.65
C LYS A 155 -20.19 -31.37 -5.80
N PRO A 156 -20.76 -31.69 -6.98
CA PRO A 156 -19.97 -31.90 -8.19
C PRO A 156 -19.03 -30.71 -8.45
N LYS A 157 -17.80 -31.03 -8.87
CA LYS A 157 -16.70 -30.07 -9.01
C LYS A 157 -17.08 -28.83 -9.83
N GLU A 158 -17.81 -29.01 -10.93
CA GLU A 158 -18.25 -27.93 -11.82
C GLU A 158 -19.11 -26.88 -11.09
N ARG A 159 -20.09 -27.34 -10.31
CA ARG A 159 -20.99 -26.44 -9.56
C ARG A 159 -20.25 -25.71 -8.44
N HIS A 160 -19.29 -26.37 -7.81
CA HIS A 160 -18.43 -25.73 -6.81
C HIS A 160 -17.54 -24.64 -7.43
N GLU A 161 -16.97 -24.88 -8.62
CA GLU A 161 -16.19 -23.89 -9.37
C GLU A 161 -17.04 -22.68 -9.80
N GLU A 162 -18.28 -22.89 -10.26
CA GLU A 162 -19.22 -21.81 -10.57
C GLU A 162 -19.49 -20.89 -9.36
N LEU A 163 -19.76 -21.48 -8.19
CA LEU A 163 -20.02 -20.73 -6.96
C LEU A 163 -18.80 -19.93 -6.49
N LEU A 164 -17.60 -20.52 -6.59
CA LEU A 164 -16.36 -19.81 -6.28
C LEU A 164 -16.12 -18.66 -7.26
N SER A 165 -16.36 -18.88 -8.56
CA SER A 165 -16.25 -17.83 -9.59
C SER A 165 -17.18 -16.65 -9.30
N TYR A 166 -18.44 -16.94 -8.97
CA TYR A 166 -19.42 -15.94 -8.54
C TYR A 166 -18.94 -15.14 -7.31
N LEU A 167 -18.42 -15.83 -6.30
CA LEU A 167 -17.91 -15.19 -5.10
C LEU A 167 -16.68 -14.31 -5.39
N ILE A 168 -15.77 -14.76 -6.25
CA ILE A 168 -14.62 -13.98 -6.72
C ILE A 168 -15.10 -12.68 -7.36
N ASP A 169 -16.07 -12.73 -8.26
CA ASP A 169 -16.60 -11.53 -8.92
C ASP A 169 -17.29 -10.58 -7.95
N ARG A 170 -18.00 -11.12 -6.96
CA ARG A 170 -18.55 -10.31 -5.86
C ARG A 170 -17.47 -9.61 -5.05
N THR A 171 -16.36 -10.28 -4.73
CA THR A 171 -15.25 -9.62 -4.01
C THR A 171 -14.67 -8.46 -4.82
N LYS A 172 -14.52 -8.62 -6.15
CA LYS A 172 -14.06 -7.55 -7.06
C LYS A 172 -15.05 -6.39 -7.10
N ALA A 173 -16.35 -6.69 -7.14
CA ALA A 173 -17.40 -5.68 -7.16
C ALA A 173 -17.38 -4.77 -5.91
N LYS A 174 -16.97 -5.31 -4.75
CA LYS A 174 -16.83 -4.55 -3.50
C LYS A 174 -15.63 -3.62 -3.45
N GLN A 175 -14.70 -3.71 -4.41
CA GLN A 175 -13.50 -2.88 -4.48
C GLN A 175 -12.60 -3.01 -3.23
N ILE A 176 -12.63 -4.17 -2.59
CA ILE A 176 -11.78 -4.48 -1.44
C ILE A 176 -10.42 -4.96 -1.96
N HIS A 177 -9.34 -4.39 -1.44
CA HIS A 177 -8.00 -4.78 -1.84
C HIS A 177 -7.74 -6.24 -1.47
N MET A 178 -7.32 -7.04 -2.45
CA MET A 178 -7.05 -8.48 -2.28
C MET A 178 -8.24 -9.23 -1.65
N GLY A 179 -9.47 -8.87 -2.01
CA GLY A 179 -10.70 -9.40 -1.41
C GLY A 179 -10.72 -10.92 -1.29
N PHE A 180 -10.77 -11.65 -2.41
CA PHE A 180 -10.79 -13.12 -2.39
C PHE A 180 -9.52 -13.76 -1.79
N PRO A 181 -8.28 -13.35 -2.13
CA PRO A 181 -7.08 -13.86 -1.47
C PRO A 181 -7.10 -13.77 0.05
N ARG A 182 -7.64 -12.69 0.62
CA ARG A 182 -7.79 -12.54 2.08
C ARG A 182 -8.77 -13.54 2.67
N LEU A 183 -9.84 -13.89 1.96
CA LEU A 183 -10.76 -14.95 2.42
C LEU A 183 -10.02 -16.29 2.48
N LEU A 184 -9.26 -16.62 1.43
CA LEU A 184 -8.47 -17.86 1.39
C LEU A 184 -7.42 -17.91 2.51
N GLU A 185 -6.71 -16.81 2.73
CA GLU A 185 -5.71 -16.69 3.79
C GLU A 185 -6.31 -16.90 5.18
N GLU A 186 -7.51 -16.38 5.45
CA GLU A 186 -8.18 -16.58 6.73
C GLU A 186 -8.77 -17.98 6.88
N TYR A 187 -9.19 -18.61 5.79
CA TYR A 187 -9.77 -19.94 5.84
C TYR A 187 -8.76 -21.01 6.26
N VAL A 188 -7.51 -20.90 5.79
CA VAL A 188 -6.43 -21.84 6.15
C VAL A 188 -5.93 -21.68 7.59
N LYS A 189 -6.28 -20.59 8.28
CA LYS A 189 -5.96 -20.38 9.70
C LYS A 189 -6.94 -21.14 10.57
N ASP A 190 -6.42 -21.67 11.69
CA ASP A 190 -7.30 -22.15 12.77
C ASP A 190 -8.13 -20.98 13.30
N GLU A 191 -9.38 -21.27 13.70
CA GLU A 191 -10.35 -20.26 14.10
C GLU A 191 -9.86 -19.28 15.19
N PRO A 192 -9.07 -19.69 16.21
CA PRO A 192 -8.53 -18.75 17.19
C PRO A 192 -7.58 -17.69 16.61
N PHE A 193 -6.90 -18.01 15.49
CA PHE A 193 -5.94 -17.12 14.83
C PHE A 193 -6.56 -16.34 13.67
N ARG A 194 -7.84 -16.55 13.38
CA ARG A 194 -8.58 -15.74 12.42
C ARG A 194 -8.78 -14.33 12.94
N SER A 195 -8.70 -13.39 12.03
CA SER A 195 -9.14 -12.01 12.23
C SER A 195 -10.59 -11.93 12.70
N ASP A 196 -10.93 -10.84 13.38
CA ASP A 196 -12.27 -10.64 13.97
C ASP A 196 -13.39 -10.80 12.93
N TRP A 197 -13.24 -10.20 11.74
CA TRP A 197 -14.26 -10.31 10.68
C TRP A 197 -14.43 -11.75 10.18
N ALA A 198 -13.35 -12.55 10.12
CA ALA A 198 -13.43 -13.94 9.69
C ALA A 198 -14.05 -14.83 10.77
N ARG A 199 -13.81 -14.55 12.06
CA ARG A 199 -14.51 -15.21 13.17
C ARG A 199 -16.00 -14.91 13.16
N GLU A 200 -16.37 -13.65 12.99
CA GLU A 200 -17.79 -13.25 12.83
C GLU A 200 -18.41 -13.89 11.58
N GLY A 201 -17.69 -13.95 10.45
CA GLY A 201 -18.16 -14.65 9.25
C GLY A 201 -18.34 -16.16 9.46
N THR A 202 -17.45 -16.80 10.21
CA THR A 202 -17.57 -18.23 10.60
C THR A 202 -18.85 -18.46 11.42
N ALA A 203 -19.15 -17.56 12.36
CA ALA A 203 -20.39 -17.64 13.14
C ALA A 203 -21.64 -17.51 12.25
N LEU A 204 -21.65 -16.59 11.27
CA LEU A 204 -22.76 -16.46 10.32
C LEU A 204 -22.92 -17.70 9.43
N ALA A 205 -21.82 -18.29 8.96
CA ALA A 205 -21.87 -19.53 8.18
C ALA A 205 -22.49 -20.68 8.99
N ARG A 206 -22.12 -20.80 10.27
CA ARG A 206 -22.73 -21.79 11.18
C ARG A 206 -24.23 -21.53 11.40
N MET A 207 -24.65 -20.27 11.48
CA MET A 207 -26.08 -19.93 11.57
C MET A 207 -26.84 -20.35 10.31
N ALA A 208 -26.27 -20.13 9.12
CA ALA A 208 -26.83 -20.60 7.86
C ALA A 208 -27.01 -22.13 7.84
N TRP A 209 -25.96 -22.87 8.21
CA TRP A 209 -26.05 -24.33 8.34
C TRP A 209 -27.08 -24.77 9.37
N LYS A 210 -27.10 -24.15 10.56
CA LYS A 210 -28.07 -24.46 11.62
C LYS A 210 -29.51 -24.27 11.15
N ALA A 211 -29.79 -23.21 10.39
CA ALA A 211 -31.12 -22.98 9.82
C ALA A 211 -31.55 -24.09 8.86
N CYS A 212 -30.61 -24.59 8.05
CA CYS A 212 -30.85 -25.71 7.13
C CYS A 212 -31.15 -27.00 7.89
N TYR A 213 -30.38 -27.30 8.95
CA TYR A 213 -30.66 -28.44 9.83
C TYR A 213 -32.04 -28.35 10.47
N GLN A 214 -32.47 -27.17 10.92
CA GLN A 214 -33.78 -26.98 11.56
C GLN A 214 -34.95 -27.13 10.58
N THR A 215 -34.76 -26.65 9.35
CA THR A 215 -35.79 -26.69 8.29
C THR A 215 -35.77 -27.98 7.48
N HIS A 216 -34.80 -28.88 7.74
CA HIS A 216 -34.52 -30.06 6.93
C HIS A 216 -34.29 -29.72 5.46
N ASP A 217 -33.68 -28.55 5.22
CA ASP A 217 -33.60 -27.95 3.90
C ASP A 217 -32.15 -27.75 3.47
N PHE A 218 -31.63 -28.75 2.78
CA PHE A 218 -30.23 -28.82 2.35
C PHE A 218 -30.07 -28.51 0.85
N GLU A 219 -31.10 -27.95 0.23
CA GLU A 219 -30.97 -27.43 -1.13
C GLU A 219 -29.93 -26.32 -1.13
N LEU A 220 -29.00 -26.44 -2.08
CA LEU A 220 -27.84 -25.55 -2.21
C LEU A 220 -28.24 -24.08 -2.22
N GLU A 221 -29.29 -23.78 -2.97
CA GLU A 221 -29.82 -22.42 -3.12
C GLU A 221 -30.20 -21.83 -1.77
N LYS A 222 -30.75 -22.63 -0.86
CA LYS A 222 -31.26 -22.16 0.43
C LYS A 222 -30.15 -21.95 1.45
N ILE A 223 -29.14 -22.84 1.51
CA ILE A 223 -27.97 -22.64 2.37
C ILE A 223 -27.26 -21.33 1.99
N VAL A 224 -27.05 -21.11 0.68
CA VAL A 224 -26.43 -19.89 0.17
C VAL A 224 -27.31 -18.65 0.42
N LEU A 225 -28.65 -18.76 0.31
CA LEU A 225 -29.59 -17.66 0.59
C LEU A 225 -29.67 -17.27 2.07
N TYR A 226 -29.42 -18.18 3.00
CA TYR A 226 -29.41 -17.85 4.42
C TYR A 226 -28.24 -16.95 4.82
N VAL A 227 -27.12 -17.01 4.10
CA VAL A 227 -25.95 -16.17 4.41
C VAL A 227 -26.25 -14.67 4.25
N PRO A 228 -26.77 -14.16 3.11
CA PRO A 228 -27.21 -12.78 2.99
C PRO A 228 -28.22 -12.36 4.05
N PHE A 229 -29.15 -13.24 4.43
CA PHE A 229 -30.16 -12.97 5.43
C PHE A 229 -29.56 -12.76 6.83
N PHE A 230 -28.75 -13.71 7.31
CA PHE A 230 -28.08 -13.59 8.61
C PHE A 230 -27.08 -12.44 8.63
N HIS A 231 -26.38 -12.20 7.53
CA HIS A 231 -25.50 -11.05 7.40
C HIS A 231 -26.29 -9.73 7.51
N TYR A 232 -27.47 -9.63 6.88
CA TYR A 232 -28.34 -8.46 7.02
C TYR A 232 -28.79 -8.24 8.47
N GLN A 233 -29.23 -9.30 9.16
CA GLN A 233 -29.62 -9.21 10.58
C GLN A 233 -28.45 -8.74 11.44
N TRP A 234 -27.29 -9.35 11.25
CA TRP A 234 -26.05 -8.99 11.93
C TRP A 234 -25.67 -7.52 11.72
N LYS A 235 -25.76 -7.00 10.47
CA LYS A 235 -25.53 -5.56 10.20
C LYS A 235 -26.47 -4.67 11.00
N ARG A 236 -27.75 -5.03 11.10
CA ARG A 236 -28.74 -4.26 11.87
C ARG A 236 -28.42 -4.26 13.35
N GLU A 237 -28.04 -5.39 13.91
CA GLU A 237 -27.69 -5.53 15.32
C GLU A 237 -26.43 -4.76 15.66
N ARG A 238 -25.37 -4.89 14.84
CA ARG A 238 -24.13 -4.13 14.98
C ARG A 238 -24.38 -2.62 14.94
N ALA A 239 -25.23 -2.16 14.01
CA ALA A 239 -25.62 -0.74 13.93
C ALA A 239 -26.37 -0.26 15.20
N LYS A 240 -27.24 -1.10 15.78
CA LYS A 240 -27.94 -0.78 17.04
C LYS A 240 -26.96 -0.69 18.21
N LEU A 241 -26.03 -1.65 18.33
CA LEU A 241 -25.01 -1.66 19.40
C LEU A 241 -24.11 -0.42 19.32
N ARG A 242 -23.71 -0.01 18.12
CA ARG A 242 -22.93 1.22 17.92
C ARG A 242 -23.68 2.48 18.34
N LYS A 243 -24.98 2.59 18.00
CA LYS A 243 -25.82 3.72 18.45
C LYS A 243 -25.92 3.77 19.98
N LYS A 244 -26.11 2.61 20.64
CA LYS A 244 -26.14 2.53 22.11
C LYS A 244 -24.80 2.90 22.76
N GLY A 245 -23.68 2.40 22.24
CA GLY A 245 -22.35 2.72 22.75
C GLY A 245 -21.94 4.18 22.53
N PHE A 246 -22.42 4.81 21.45
CA PHE A 246 -22.24 6.24 21.20
C PHE A 246 -23.01 7.10 22.22
N ASN A 247 -24.27 6.75 22.50
CA ASN A 247 -25.09 7.44 23.51
C ASN A 247 -24.48 7.33 24.92
N GLN A 248 -23.94 6.16 25.30
CA GLN A 248 -23.28 5.99 26.60
C GLN A 248 -21.99 6.80 26.73
N LYS A 249 -21.16 6.89 25.68
CA LYS A 249 -19.94 7.72 25.69
C LYS A 249 -20.24 9.23 25.74
N GLN A 250 -21.30 9.69 25.09
CA GLN A 250 -21.74 11.09 25.21
C GLN A 250 -22.20 11.42 26.63
N MET A 251 -22.95 10.54 27.29
CA MET A 251 -23.36 10.76 28.69
C MET A 251 -22.17 10.86 29.66
N VAL A 252 -21.09 10.10 29.44
CA VAL A 252 -19.87 10.13 30.27
C VAL A 252 -19.02 11.38 30.05
N ILE A 253 -19.08 12.01 28.87
CA ILE A 253 -18.33 13.26 28.57
C ILE A 253 -19.05 14.51 29.08
N THR A 254 -20.34 14.39 29.45
CA THR A 254 -21.19 15.51 29.88
C THR A 254 -21.44 15.52 31.40
N GLN A 255 -20.68 14.72 32.17
CA GLN A 255 -20.64 14.72 33.63
C GLN A 255 -19.28 15.17 34.11
#